data_AF-A0AAV7KJI9-F1
#
_entry.id   AF-A0AAV7KJI9-F1
#
_cell.length_a   1.000
_cell.length_b   1.000
_cell.length_c   1.000
_cell.angle_alpha   90.00
_cell.angle_beta   90.00
_cell.angle_gamma   90.00
#
_symmetry.space_group_name_H-M   'P 1'
#
loop_
_entity.id
_entity.type
_entity.pdbx_description
1 polymer ?
#
loop_
_entity_poly.entity_id
_entity_poly.type
_entity_poly.pdbx_seq_one_letter_code
_entity_poly.pdbx_strand_id
1 'polypeptide(L)'
;MAQRFPVEILPILGAVFMFIGLATTYGIAAGLKHTDAFAPYISNTGDKSPENGIFTIVMSGTTFLLVAIMLIRFKQVWDGTYHTGIKKIIIQIVNCVALPSGLISGIGTLLVGSYRMSENNALHNDGVVIGLLFGFIYMVLHTAIGPFVRPRLKLRWLVLGIRIILLILIVVASGIFLGCKEYDYYVLLKISAITEWFLYALIQSFFFIFVVEFRKMNLIFHFEFQENIRDDFERVWSDDKEENSLSIKLLPNC
;
A
#
# COMPACT_ATOMS: atom_id res chain seq x y z
N MET A 1 -11.10 -13.35 23.37
CA MET A 1 -11.14 -14.38 22.30
C MET A 1 -10.14 -13.99 21.22
N ALA A 2 -9.23 -14.87 20.80
CA ALA A 2 -8.22 -14.53 19.80
C ALA A 2 -8.70 -14.91 18.38
N GLN A 3 -8.93 -13.91 17.52
CA GLN A 3 -9.33 -14.14 16.13
C GLN A 3 -8.08 -14.18 15.23
N ARG A 4 -8.02 -15.19 14.34
CA ARG A 4 -6.90 -15.38 13.42
C ARG A 4 -7.31 -14.99 12.01
N PHE A 5 -6.52 -14.13 11.38
CA PHE A 5 -6.72 -13.73 9.98
C PHE A 5 -5.51 -14.13 9.13
N PRO A 6 -5.71 -14.89 8.04
CA PRO A 6 -4.64 -15.28 7.14
C PRO A 6 -4.15 -14.06 6.37
N VAL A 7 -2.84 -13.84 6.41
CA VAL A 7 -2.23 -12.60 5.96
C VAL A 7 -2.03 -12.56 4.44
N GLU A 8 -1.99 -13.73 3.80
CA GLU A 8 -1.94 -13.88 2.35
C GLU A 8 -3.17 -13.32 1.61
N ILE A 9 -4.26 -12.99 2.31
CA ILE A 9 -5.43 -12.34 1.72
C ILE A 9 -5.12 -10.90 1.30
N LEU A 10 -4.22 -10.19 1.98
CA LEU A 10 -3.95 -8.78 1.70
C LEU A 10 -3.44 -8.51 0.28
N PRO A 11 -2.41 -9.22 -0.24
CA PRO A 11 -1.99 -9.02 -1.63
C PRO A 11 -3.06 -9.43 -2.66
N ILE A 12 -3.93 -10.39 -2.33
CA ILE A 12 -5.05 -10.79 -3.20
C ILE A 12 -6.08 -9.65 -3.27
N LEU A 13 -6.49 -9.12 -2.11
CA LEU A 13 -7.41 -7.99 -2.05
C LEU A 13 -6.83 -6.77 -2.74
N GLY A 14 -5.55 -6.46 -2.53
CA GLY A 14 -4.85 -5.36 -3.19
C GLY A 14 -4.90 -5.49 -4.71
N ALA A 15 -4.54 -6.65 -5.26
CA ALA A 15 -4.59 -6.90 -6.70
C ALA A 15 -6.02 -6.79 -7.26
N VAL A 16 -7.00 -7.43 -6.62
CA VAL A 16 -8.39 -7.44 -7.08
C VAL A 16 -9.00 -6.03 -7.03
N PHE A 17 -8.85 -5.34 -5.89
CA PHE A 17 -9.37 -3.98 -5.69
C PHE A 17 -8.86 -3.02 -6.75
N MET A 18 -7.56 -3.08 -7.01
CA MET A 18 -6.91 -2.25 -8.00
C MET A 18 -7.33 -2.58 -9.44
N PHE A 19 -7.31 -3.85 -9.87
CA PHE A 19 -7.67 -4.20 -11.25
C PHE A 19 -9.14 -3.88 -11.56
N ILE A 20 -10.04 -4.15 -10.62
CA ILE A 20 -11.46 -3.76 -10.76
C ILE A 20 -11.59 -2.24 -10.79
N GLY A 21 -10.87 -1.54 -9.92
CA GLY A 21 -10.84 -0.09 -9.86
C GLY A 21 -10.41 0.55 -11.17
N LEU A 22 -9.26 0.15 -11.72
CA LEU A 22 -8.75 0.66 -12.99
C LEU A 22 -9.62 0.28 -14.18
N ALA A 23 -10.19 -0.93 -14.20
CA ALA A 23 -11.15 -1.31 -15.23
C ALA A 23 -12.40 -0.42 -15.19
N THR A 24 -12.84 -0.02 -13.99
CA THR A 24 -13.99 0.86 -13.79
C THR A 24 -13.68 2.27 -14.29
N THR A 25 -12.56 2.86 -13.88
CA THR A 25 -12.17 4.22 -14.31
C THR A 25 -11.94 4.26 -15.83
N TYR A 26 -11.27 3.26 -16.38
CA TYR A 26 -11.11 3.10 -17.83
C TYR A 26 -12.45 2.96 -18.56
N GLY A 27 -13.36 2.11 -18.07
CA GLY A 27 -14.66 1.88 -18.70
C GLY A 27 -15.52 3.15 -18.76
N ILE A 28 -15.53 3.93 -17.68
CA ILE A 28 -16.22 5.23 -17.63
C ILE A 28 -15.54 6.23 -18.58
N ALA A 29 -14.23 6.39 -18.48
CA ALA A 29 -13.48 7.35 -19.29
C ALA A 29 -13.61 7.06 -20.80
N ALA A 30 -13.52 5.80 -21.21
CA ALA A 30 -13.69 5.39 -22.60
C ALA A 30 -15.15 5.57 -23.07
N GLY A 31 -16.12 5.18 -22.23
CA GLY A 31 -17.55 5.33 -22.53
C GLY A 31 -17.98 6.79 -22.71
N LEU A 32 -17.40 7.70 -21.92
CA LEU A 32 -17.64 9.14 -22.01
C LEU A 32 -16.71 9.86 -23.00
N LYS A 33 -15.83 9.13 -23.70
CA LYS A 33 -14.83 9.69 -24.64
C LYS A 33 -13.90 10.72 -23.98
N HIS A 34 -13.62 10.55 -22.70
CA HIS A 34 -12.68 11.37 -21.94
C HIS A 34 -11.22 11.01 -22.26
N THR A 35 -10.99 9.77 -22.68
CA THR A 35 -9.68 9.23 -23.03
C THR A 35 -9.73 8.40 -24.31
N ASP A 36 -8.57 8.02 -24.84
CA ASP A 36 -8.47 7.16 -26.00
C ASP A 36 -8.98 5.74 -25.69
N ALA A 37 -9.72 5.15 -26.62
CA ALA A 37 -10.26 3.80 -26.46
C ALA A 37 -9.18 2.72 -26.56
N PHE A 38 -8.03 3.00 -27.17
CA PHE A 38 -6.95 2.02 -27.29
C PHE A 38 -5.71 2.44 -26.50
N ALA A 39 -5.49 1.74 -25.38
CA ALA A 39 -4.35 1.88 -24.48
C ALA A 39 -4.04 3.36 -24.12
N PRO A 40 -4.97 4.07 -23.46
CA PRO A 40 -4.69 5.39 -22.94
C PRO A 40 -3.67 5.31 -21.80
N TYR A 41 -3.03 6.42 -21.42
CA TYR A 41 -2.32 6.47 -20.15
C TYR A 41 -3.29 6.14 -19.00
N ILE A 42 -2.81 5.40 -17.99
CA ILE A 42 -3.57 5.09 -16.77
C ILE A 42 -4.05 6.39 -16.12
N SER A 43 -3.19 7.40 -16.02
CA SER A 43 -3.53 8.71 -15.46
C SER A 43 -4.69 9.39 -16.19
N ASN A 44 -4.78 9.23 -17.52
CA ASN A 44 -5.89 9.78 -18.30
C ASN A 44 -7.23 9.10 -17.98
N THR A 45 -7.22 7.86 -17.47
CA THR A 45 -8.45 7.18 -17.04
C THR A 45 -9.03 7.75 -15.75
N GLY A 46 -8.30 8.62 -15.05
CA GLY A 46 -8.73 9.26 -13.80
C GLY A 46 -8.72 10.78 -13.85
N ASP A 47 -8.67 11.38 -15.04
CA ASP A 47 -8.42 12.82 -15.18
C ASP A 47 -9.70 13.67 -15.13
N LYS A 48 -10.83 13.16 -15.63
CA LYS A 48 -12.10 13.90 -15.70
C LYS A 48 -13.15 13.34 -14.73
N SER A 49 -14.20 14.12 -14.48
CA SER A 49 -15.33 13.68 -13.68
C SER A 49 -16.31 12.86 -14.53
N PRO A 50 -16.91 11.78 -14.00
CA PRO A 50 -16.90 11.37 -12.59
C PRO A 50 -15.79 10.37 -12.20
N GLU A 51 -14.99 9.89 -13.15
CA GLU A 51 -14.01 8.82 -12.92
C GLU A 51 -12.83 9.21 -12.03
N ASN A 52 -12.49 10.50 -11.94
CA ASN A 52 -11.41 11.02 -11.12
C ASN A 52 -11.53 10.67 -9.63
N GLY A 53 -12.71 10.83 -9.02
CA GLY A 53 -12.93 10.49 -7.62
C GLY A 53 -12.76 8.98 -7.36
N ILE A 54 -13.18 8.15 -8.31
CA ILE A 54 -12.99 6.70 -8.26
C ILE A 54 -11.49 6.39 -8.37
N PHE A 55 -10.78 7.03 -9.29
CA PHE A 55 -9.33 6.86 -9.44
C PHE A 55 -8.58 7.21 -8.15
N THR A 56 -8.91 8.32 -7.50
CA THR A 56 -8.33 8.70 -6.20
C THR A 56 -8.58 7.64 -5.13
N ILE A 57 -9.80 7.10 -5.03
CA ILE A 57 -10.15 6.03 -4.08
C ILE A 57 -9.36 4.76 -4.37
N VAL A 58 -9.26 4.36 -5.64
CA VAL A 58 -8.55 3.16 -6.08
C VAL A 58 -7.06 3.27 -5.77
N MET A 59 -6.44 4.40 -6.12
CA MET A 59 -5.01 4.64 -5.85
C MET A 59 -4.75 4.68 -4.33
N SER A 60 -5.56 5.41 -3.57
CA SER A 60 -5.40 5.52 -2.11
C SER A 60 -5.62 4.19 -1.41
N GLY A 61 -6.71 3.49 -1.72
CA GLY A 61 -7.02 2.18 -1.13
C GLY A 61 -5.95 1.14 -1.45
N THR A 62 -5.43 1.12 -2.69
CA THR A 62 -4.32 0.26 -3.08
C THR A 62 -3.06 0.61 -2.30
N THR A 63 -2.74 1.89 -2.13
CA THR A 63 -1.60 2.32 -1.30
C THR A 63 -1.72 1.84 0.14
N PHE A 64 -2.89 1.96 0.78
CA PHE A 64 -3.08 1.48 2.15
C PHE A 64 -2.89 -0.05 2.27
N LEU A 65 -3.41 -0.82 1.31
CA LEU A 65 -3.22 -2.27 1.26
C LEU A 65 -1.74 -2.63 1.05
N LEU A 66 -1.04 -1.93 0.16
CA LEU A 66 0.40 -2.12 -0.07
C LEU A 66 1.22 -1.76 1.18
N VAL A 67 0.92 -0.65 1.86
CA VAL A 67 1.58 -0.28 3.11
C VAL A 67 1.36 -1.34 4.19
N ALA A 68 0.15 -1.90 4.32
CA ALA A 68 -0.11 -3.01 5.24
C ALA A 68 0.78 -4.23 4.92
N ILE A 69 0.88 -4.60 3.63
CA ILE A 69 1.78 -5.67 3.16
C ILE A 69 3.24 -5.36 3.52
N MET A 70 3.70 -4.12 3.31
CA MET A 70 5.06 -3.69 3.64
C MET A 70 5.37 -3.77 5.13
N LEU A 71 4.45 -3.34 5.99
CA LEU A 71 4.60 -3.42 7.46
C LEU A 71 4.66 -4.87 7.94
N ILE A 72 3.79 -5.72 7.41
CA ILE A 72 3.81 -7.15 7.71
C ILE A 72 5.11 -7.77 7.22
N ARG A 73 5.58 -7.42 6.02
CA ARG A 73 6.85 -7.90 5.50
C ARG A 73 8.02 -7.46 6.37
N PHE A 74 8.02 -6.20 6.82
CA PHE A 74 9.03 -5.68 7.73
C PHE A 74 9.09 -6.52 9.02
N LYS A 75 7.93 -6.79 9.63
CA LYS A 75 7.83 -7.62 10.83
C LYS A 75 8.25 -9.07 10.57
N GLN A 76 7.85 -9.63 9.43
CA GLN A 76 8.22 -10.98 9.00
C GLN A 76 9.74 -11.14 8.88
N VAL A 77 10.44 -10.16 8.31
CA VAL A 77 11.90 -10.15 8.23
C VAL A 77 12.51 -10.02 9.63
N TRP A 78 12.00 -9.10 10.44
CA TRP A 78 12.52 -8.82 11.77
C TRP A 78 12.49 -10.05 12.69
N ASP A 79 11.34 -10.73 12.73
CA ASP A 79 11.11 -11.89 13.61
C ASP A 79 11.55 -13.21 12.96
N GLY A 80 11.49 -13.31 11.63
CA GLY A 80 11.73 -14.54 10.88
C GLY A 80 13.20 -14.82 10.55
N THR A 81 14.09 -13.83 10.63
CA THR A 81 15.50 -14.00 10.27
C THR A 81 16.19 -15.03 11.19
N TYR A 82 16.65 -16.13 10.59
CA TYR A 82 17.30 -17.24 11.31
C TYR A 82 18.81 -17.08 11.48
N HIS A 83 19.42 -16.12 10.78
CA HIS A 83 20.84 -15.82 10.92
C HIS A 83 21.15 -15.13 12.26
N THR A 84 22.39 -15.27 12.72
CA THR A 84 22.91 -14.66 13.95
C THR A 84 24.12 -13.78 13.68
N GLY A 85 24.54 -12.99 14.67
CA GLY A 85 25.70 -12.10 14.58
C GLY A 85 25.58 -11.05 13.49
N ILE A 86 26.68 -10.77 12.79
CA ILE A 86 26.78 -9.67 11.82
C ILE A 86 25.78 -9.79 10.65
N LYS A 87 25.46 -11.01 10.22
CA LYS A 87 24.49 -11.24 9.13
C LYS A 87 23.09 -10.79 9.53
N LYS A 88 22.67 -11.05 10.78
CA LYS A 88 21.37 -10.59 11.29
C LYS A 88 21.31 -9.07 11.31
N ILE A 89 22.38 -8.43 11.78
CA ILE A 89 22.49 -6.96 11.85
C ILE A 89 22.34 -6.35 10.45
N ILE A 90 23.07 -6.87 9.46
CA ILE A 90 22.98 -6.38 8.07
C ILE A 90 21.56 -6.54 7.52
N ILE A 91 20.92 -7.70 7.71
CA ILE A 91 19.55 -7.94 7.24
C ILE A 91 18.56 -6.96 7.89
N GLN A 92 18.70 -6.70 9.19
CA GLN A 92 17.85 -5.76 9.92
C GLN A 92 18.06 -4.32 9.47
N ILE A 93 19.30 -3.89 9.22
CA ILE A 93 19.60 -2.56 8.67
C ILE A 93 18.93 -2.41 7.29
N VAL A 94 19.10 -3.39 6.41
CA VAL A 94 18.47 -3.36 5.08
C VAL A 94 16.95 -3.28 5.19
N ASN A 95 16.34 -4.03 6.12
CA ASN A 95 14.90 -3.98 6.38
C ASN A 95 14.43 -2.60 6.90
N CYS A 96 15.22 -1.97 7.78
CA CYS A 96 14.95 -0.63 8.30
C CYS A 96 15.09 0.48 7.25
N VAL A 97 15.92 0.28 6.23
CA VAL A 97 16.02 1.20 5.09
C VAL A 97 14.91 0.94 4.08
N ALA A 98 14.54 -0.33 3.87
CA ALA A 98 13.50 -0.71 2.93
C ALA A 98 12.13 -0.15 3.32
N LEU A 99 11.71 -0.25 4.59
CA LEU A 99 10.36 0.19 4.95
C LEU A 99 10.10 1.68 4.63
N PRO A 100 10.95 2.65 5.04
CA PRO A 100 10.79 4.05 4.66
C PRO A 100 10.74 4.29 3.15
N SER A 101 11.56 3.58 2.35
CA SER A 101 11.48 3.73 0.88
C SER A 101 10.13 3.27 0.34
N GLY A 102 9.59 2.16 0.84
CA GLY A 102 8.23 1.72 0.52
C GLY A 102 7.16 2.74 0.90
N LEU A 103 7.26 3.36 2.07
CA LEU A 103 6.33 4.40 2.52
C LEU A 103 6.41 5.68 1.65
N ILE A 104 7.61 6.11 1.28
CA ILE A 104 7.81 7.25 0.37
C ILE A 104 7.22 6.96 -1.01
N SER A 105 7.38 5.73 -1.53
CA SER A 105 6.71 5.28 -2.76
C SER A 105 5.19 5.34 -2.64
N GLY A 106 4.65 4.98 -1.48
CA GLY A 106 3.23 5.15 -1.15
C GLY A 106 2.77 6.61 -1.23
N ILE A 107 3.56 7.55 -0.70
CA ILE A 107 3.28 8.99 -0.83
C ILE A 107 3.25 9.40 -2.32
N GLY A 108 4.21 8.95 -3.12
CA GLY A 108 4.19 9.20 -4.57
C GLY A 108 2.92 8.70 -5.25
N THR A 109 2.45 7.51 -4.87
CA THR A 109 1.19 6.93 -5.38
C THR A 109 -0.04 7.75 -4.96
N LEU A 110 -0.06 8.26 -3.72
CA LEU A 110 -1.13 9.15 -3.25
C LEU A 110 -1.13 10.49 -4.00
N LEU A 111 0.05 11.05 -4.32
CA LEU A 111 0.15 12.25 -5.15
C LEU A 111 -0.44 12.02 -6.54
N VAL A 112 -0.09 10.91 -7.19
CA VAL A 112 -0.64 10.52 -8.51
C VAL A 112 -2.17 10.38 -8.45
N GLY A 113 -2.69 9.75 -7.39
CA GLY A 113 -4.13 9.57 -7.21
C GLY A 113 -4.89 10.85 -6.87
N SER A 114 -4.24 11.81 -6.21
CA SER A 114 -4.88 13.03 -5.69
C SER A 114 -4.78 14.22 -6.65
N TYR A 115 -3.69 14.31 -7.42
CA TYR A 115 -3.44 15.39 -8.36
C TYR A 115 -3.61 14.88 -9.79
N ARG A 116 -4.61 15.44 -10.47
CA ARG A 116 -4.95 15.10 -11.85
C ARG A 116 -3.93 15.72 -12.80
N MET A 117 -3.66 15.05 -13.91
CA MET A 117 -2.67 15.51 -14.88
C MET A 117 -3.08 16.84 -15.52
N SER A 118 -4.38 17.05 -15.77
CA SER A 118 -4.93 18.31 -16.30
C SER A 118 -4.93 19.47 -15.31
N GLU A 119 -4.93 19.19 -14.01
CA GLU A 119 -5.02 20.21 -12.95
C GLU A 119 -3.63 20.63 -12.43
N ASN A 120 -2.78 19.65 -12.11
CA ASN A 120 -1.43 19.91 -11.62
C ASN A 120 -0.46 18.84 -12.12
N ASN A 121 -0.05 18.99 -13.38
CA ASN A 121 0.88 18.08 -14.04
C ASN A 121 2.24 17.96 -13.31
N ALA A 122 2.70 19.03 -12.64
CA ALA A 122 3.96 19.01 -11.90
C ALA A 122 3.89 18.03 -10.72
N LEU A 123 2.94 18.22 -9.80
CA LEU A 123 2.77 17.33 -8.64
C LEU A 123 2.41 15.89 -9.05
N HIS A 124 1.65 15.73 -10.13
CA HIS A 124 1.34 14.40 -10.67
C HIS A 124 2.62 13.67 -11.12
N ASN A 125 3.45 14.32 -11.94
CA ASN A 125 4.69 13.70 -12.43
C ASN A 125 5.72 13.51 -11.32
N ASP A 126 5.82 14.43 -10.35
CA ASP A 126 6.64 14.24 -9.15
C ASP A 126 6.20 12.99 -8.39
N GLY A 127 4.88 12.78 -8.24
CA GLY A 127 4.30 11.56 -7.67
C GLY A 127 4.72 10.30 -8.41
N VAL A 128 4.70 10.32 -9.75
CA VAL A 128 5.16 9.20 -10.59
C VAL A 128 6.64 8.89 -10.33
N VAL A 129 7.51 9.91 -10.36
CA VAL A 129 8.95 9.73 -10.16
C VAL A 129 9.26 9.22 -8.76
N ILE A 130 8.66 9.81 -7.71
CA ILE A 130 8.82 9.39 -6.32
C ILE A 130 8.32 7.95 -6.15
N GLY A 131 7.13 7.65 -6.67
CA GLY A 131 6.51 6.32 -6.61
C GLY A 131 7.41 5.24 -7.20
N LEU A 132 7.90 5.46 -8.43
CA LEU A 132 8.75 4.51 -9.15
C LEU A 132 10.13 4.36 -8.52
N LEU A 133 10.81 5.47 -8.21
CA LEU A 133 12.17 5.45 -7.69
C LEU A 133 12.25 4.75 -6.33
N PHE A 134 11.45 5.20 -5.37
CA PHE A 134 11.49 4.64 -4.01
C PHE A 134 10.85 3.25 -3.96
N GLY A 135 9.87 2.97 -4.84
CA GLY A 135 9.30 1.64 -5.02
C GLY A 135 10.34 0.65 -5.53
N PHE A 136 11.15 1.06 -6.50
CA PHE A 136 12.26 0.24 -7.00
C PHE A 136 13.29 -0.06 -5.91
N ILE A 137 13.70 0.95 -5.13
CA ILE A 137 14.60 0.77 -3.98
C ILE A 137 14.01 -0.25 -2.99
N TYR A 138 12.73 -0.12 -2.61
CA TYR A 138 12.04 -1.09 -1.76
C TYR A 138 12.12 -2.52 -2.32
N MET A 139 11.78 -2.69 -3.60
CA MET A 139 11.74 -4.00 -4.25
C MET A 139 13.12 -4.66 -4.34
N VAL A 140 14.17 -3.89 -4.65
CA VAL A 140 15.56 -4.38 -4.68
C VAL A 140 16.00 -4.85 -3.29
N LEU A 141 15.81 -4.01 -2.26
CA LEU A 141 16.21 -4.34 -0.89
C LEU A 141 15.48 -5.58 -0.37
N HIS A 142 14.17 -5.69 -0.60
CA HIS A 142 13.41 -6.88 -0.18
C HIS A 142 13.70 -8.14 -0.98
N THR A 143 14.12 -7.99 -2.24
CA THR A 143 14.63 -9.12 -3.06
C THR A 143 15.94 -9.62 -2.48
N ALA A 144 16.86 -8.72 -2.13
CA ALA A 144 18.15 -9.07 -1.55
C ALA A 144 18.02 -9.83 -0.21
N ILE A 145 17.12 -9.39 0.68
CA ILE A 145 16.98 -10.03 1.99
C ILE A 145 16.05 -11.25 2.00
N GLY A 146 15.20 -11.43 0.98
CA GLY A 146 14.17 -12.47 0.94
C GLY A 146 14.65 -13.90 1.20
N PRO A 147 15.76 -14.37 0.60
CA PRO A 147 16.30 -15.72 0.83
C PRO A 147 16.67 -16.02 2.29
N PHE A 148 16.89 -14.98 3.11
CA PHE A 148 17.35 -15.09 4.50
C PHE A 148 16.23 -15.12 5.54
N VAL A 149 14.97 -14.91 5.13
CA VAL A 149 13.83 -14.79 6.06
C VAL A 149 13.24 -16.16 6.44
N ARG A 150 13.13 -17.11 5.50
CA ARG A 150 12.58 -18.44 5.79
C ARG A 150 13.34 -19.54 5.06
N PRO A 151 14.21 -20.30 5.75
CA PRO A 151 15.00 -21.35 5.11
C PRO A 151 14.15 -22.54 4.67
N ARG A 152 12.95 -22.71 5.26
CA ARG A 152 12.02 -23.82 4.99
C ARG A 152 11.07 -23.58 3.82
N LEU A 153 11.12 -22.42 3.16
CA LEU A 153 10.37 -22.21 1.93
C LEU A 153 11.07 -22.98 0.80
N LYS A 154 10.54 -24.16 0.45
CA LYS A 154 11.10 -25.02 -0.63
C LYS A 154 11.30 -24.26 -1.96
N LEU A 155 10.50 -23.23 -2.18
CA LEU A 155 10.47 -22.41 -3.40
C LEU A 155 11.32 -21.13 -3.30
N ARG A 156 12.14 -20.93 -2.25
CA ARG A 156 12.84 -19.64 -2.04
C ARG A 156 13.70 -19.19 -3.23
N TRP A 157 14.37 -20.12 -3.90
CA TRP A 157 15.23 -19.80 -5.05
C TRP A 157 14.42 -19.50 -6.30
N LEU A 158 13.29 -20.19 -6.49
CA LEU A 158 12.33 -19.86 -7.56
C LEU A 158 11.75 -18.47 -7.34
N VAL A 159 11.32 -18.15 -6.11
CA VAL A 159 10.80 -16.82 -5.75
C VAL A 159 11.86 -15.74 -5.98
N LEU A 160 13.11 -15.99 -5.60
CA LEU A 160 14.21 -15.06 -5.88
C LEU A 160 14.41 -14.86 -7.38
N GLY A 161 14.43 -15.94 -8.18
CA GLY A 161 14.57 -15.87 -9.63
C GLY A 161 13.45 -15.05 -10.29
N ILE A 162 12.19 -15.30 -9.89
CA ILE A 162 11.04 -14.53 -10.36
C ILE A 162 11.18 -13.05 -9.99
N ARG A 163 11.60 -12.73 -8.76
CA ARG A 163 11.82 -11.33 -8.34
C ARG A 163 12.90 -10.63 -9.16
N ILE A 164 14.01 -11.31 -9.44
CA ILE A 164 15.09 -10.75 -10.27
C ILE A 164 14.57 -10.47 -11.69
N ILE A 165 13.82 -11.41 -12.28
CA ILE A 165 13.20 -11.21 -13.60
C ILE A 165 12.25 -10.01 -13.58
N LEU A 166 11.35 -9.92 -12.58
CA LEU A 166 10.44 -8.79 -12.44
C LEU A 166 11.20 -7.47 -12.28
N LEU A 167 12.25 -7.41 -11.48
CA LEU A 167 13.08 -6.20 -11.31
C LEU A 167 13.71 -5.77 -12.62
N ILE A 168 14.26 -6.69 -13.41
CA ILE A 168 14.84 -6.39 -14.72
C ILE A 168 13.76 -5.82 -15.65
N LEU A 169 12.59 -6.48 -15.71
CA LEU A 169 11.48 -6.01 -16.53
C LEU A 169 10.96 -4.63 -16.09
N ILE A 170 10.89 -4.38 -14.77
CA ILE A 170 10.48 -3.08 -14.22
C ILE A 170 11.47 -1.99 -14.61
N VAL A 171 12.78 -2.24 -14.56
CA VAL A 171 13.79 -1.25 -14.99
C VAL A 171 13.66 -0.94 -16.47
N VAL A 172 13.57 -1.98 -17.30
CA VAL A 172 13.43 -1.82 -18.76
C VAL A 172 12.14 -1.07 -19.10
N ALA A 173 11.02 -1.49 -18.52
CA ALA A 173 9.72 -0.84 -18.73
C ALA A 173 9.71 0.60 -18.22
N SER A 174 10.34 0.90 -17.08
CA SER A 174 10.46 2.28 -16.57
C SER A 174 11.27 3.16 -17.53
N GLY A 175 12.36 2.65 -18.08
CA GLY A 175 13.18 3.37 -19.06
C GLY A 175 12.41 3.67 -20.35
N ILE A 176 11.66 2.71 -20.87
CA ILE A 176 10.81 2.90 -22.05
C ILE A 176 9.67 3.88 -21.75
N PHE A 177 8.98 3.72 -20.61
CA PHE A 177 7.88 4.59 -20.21
C PHE A 177 8.31 6.05 -20.12
N LEU A 178 9.39 6.34 -19.37
CA LEU A 178 9.88 7.70 -19.16
C LEU A 178 10.55 8.26 -20.43
N GLY A 179 11.40 7.46 -21.11
CA GLY A 179 12.12 7.90 -22.29
C GLY A 179 11.21 8.17 -23.49
N CYS A 180 10.17 7.36 -23.71
CA CYS A 180 9.21 7.61 -24.78
C CYS A 180 8.21 8.74 -24.45
N LYS A 181 7.96 9.02 -23.17
CA LYS A 181 7.06 10.12 -22.73
C LYS A 181 7.66 11.51 -23.00
N GLU A 182 8.99 11.62 -23.10
CA GLU A 182 9.69 12.89 -23.29
C GLU A 182 9.47 13.49 -24.70
N TYR A 183 9.13 12.67 -25.68
CA TYR A 183 9.00 13.10 -27.07
C TYR A 183 7.53 13.18 -27.51
N ASP A 184 7.15 14.28 -28.16
CA ASP A 184 5.79 14.53 -28.68
C ASP A 184 5.53 13.84 -30.03
N TYR A 185 5.98 12.59 -30.18
CA TYR A 185 5.67 11.76 -31.34
C TYR A 185 4.56 10.78 -30.97
N TYR A 186 3.45 10.81 -31.73
CA TYR A 186 2.27 9.96 -31.48
C TYR A 186 2.62 8.49 -31.19
N VAL A 187 3.53 7.90 -31.99
CA VAL A 187 3.95 6.50 -31.82
C VAL A 187 4.67 6.29 -30.48
N LEU A 188 5.54 7.21 -30.07
CA LEU A 188 6.27 7.10 -28.80
C LEU A 188 5.35 7.31 -27.59
N LEU A 189 4.40 8.24 -27.67
CA LEU A 189 3.39 8.43 -26.63
C LEU A 189 2.52 7.17 -26.47
N LYS A 190 2.14 6.51 -27.56
CA LYS A 190 1.42 5.23 -27.51
C LYS A 190 2.25 4.10 -26.90
N ILE A 191 3.53 3.99 -27.26
CA ILE A 191 4.45 3.01 -26.65
C ILE A 191 4.58 3.29 -25.16
N SER A 192 4.73 4.55 -24.76
CA SER A 192 4.81 4.96 -23.36
C SER A 192 3.54 4.60 -22.59
N ALA A 193 2.35 4.90 -23.13
CA ALA A 193 1.07 4.54 -22.50
C ALA A 193 0.90 3.02 -22.31
N ILE A 194 1.17 2.21 -23.34
CA ILE A 194 1.14 0.73 -23.23
C ILE A 194 2.15 0.25 -22.18
N THR A 195 3.34 0.85 -22.18
CA THR A 195 4.40 0.49 -21.22
C THR A 195 4.02 0.85 -19.79
N GLU A 196 3.25 1.92 -19.57
CA GLU A 196 2.74 2.30 -18.25
C GLU A 196 1.84 1.20 -17.66
N TRP A 197 0.88 0.68 -18.43
CA TRP A 197 0.04 -0.45 -18.01
C TRP A 197 0.87 -1.69 -17.69
N PHE A 198 1.84 -1.99 -18.54
CA PHE A 198 2.73 -3.13 -18.34
C PHE A 198 3.59 -2.96 -17.07
N LEU A 199 4.20 -1.79 -16.88
CA LEU A 199 4.98 -1.45 -15.70
C LEU A 199 4.15 -1.58 -14.42
N TYR A 200 2.93 -1.07 -14.43
CA TYR A 200 2.02 -1.18 -13.30
C TYR A 200 1.67 -2.64 -12.98
N ALA A 201 1.39 -3.46 -14.00
CA ALA A 201 1.14 -4.90 -13.83
C ALA A 201 2.37 -5.65 -13.27
N LEU A 202 3.59 -5.28 -13.67
CA LEU A 202 4.83 -5.87 -13.16
C LEU A 202 5.05 -5.54 -11.68
N ILE A 203 4.87 -4.27 -11.30
CA ILE A 203 4.98 -3.83 -9.89
C ILE A 203 3.97 -4.59 -9.03
N GLN A 204 2.74 -4.76 -9.52
CA GLN A 204 1.71 -5.48 -8.78
C GLN A 204 1.99 -6.97 -8.68
N SER A 205 2.53 -7.56 -9.75
CA SER A 205 3.01 -8.95 -9.72
C SER A 205 4.11 -9.14 -8.68
N PHE A 206 4.98 -8.15 -8.47
CA PHE A 206 6.00 -8.20 -7.42
C PHE A 206 5.37 -8.30 -6.03
N PHE A 207 4.35 -7.49 -5.73
CA PHE A 207 3.64 -7.57 -4.45
C PHE A 207 2.78 -8.83 -4.33
N PHE A 208 2.22 -9.33 -5.43
CA PHE A 208 1.42 -10.55 -5.44
C PHE A 208 2.24 -11.79 -5.03
N ILE A 209 3.56 -11.79 -5.22
CA ILE A 209 4.46 -12.85 -4.70
C ILE A 209 4.34 -13.02 -3.17
N PHE A 210 3.98 -11.96 -2.43
CA PHE A 210 3.79 -12.06 -0.99
C PHE A 210 2.66 -13.02 -0.60
N VAL A 211 1.73 -13.37 -1.49
CA VAL A 211 0.76 -14.46 -1.23
C VAL A 211 1.47 -15.77 -0.88
N VAL A 212 2.58 -16.07 -1.56
CA VAL A 212 3.37 -17.29 -1.32
C VAL A 212 4.18 -17.17 -0.04
N GLU A 213 4.78 -16.00 0.22
CA GLU A 213 5.63 -15.80 1.39
C GLU A 213 4.85 -15.64 2.70
N PHE A 214 3.65 -15.07 2.63
CA PHE A 214 2.75 -14.89 3.77
C PHE A 214 1.93 -16.13 4.07
N ARG A 215 1.94 -17.13 3.17
CA ARG A 215 1.30 -18.42 3.41
C ARG A 215 1.73 -18.97 4.78
N LYS A 216 0.74 -19.30 5.61
CA LYS A 216 0.91 -19.77 7.01
C LYS A 216 1.27 -18.67 8.03
N MET A 217 1.09 -17.39 7.72
CA MET A 217 1.13 -16.32 8.71
C MET A 217 -0.29 -15.92 9.08
N ASN A 218 -0.53 -15.72 10.37
CA ASN A 218 -1.80 -15.24 10.87
C ASN A 218 -1.57 -13.98 11.69
N LEU A 219 -2.37 -12.95 11.44
CA LEU A 219 -2.55 -11.86 12.40
C LEU A 219 -3.46 -12.36 13.51
N ILE A 220 -3.03 -12.14 14.76
CA ILE A 220 -3.79 -12.51 15.96
C ILE A 220 -4.15 -11.21 16.66
N PHE A 221 -5.44 -10.88 16.68
CA PHE A 221 -5.95 -9.75 17.45
C PHE A 221 -6.35 -10.23 18.85
N HIS A 222 -5.79 -9.58 19.87
CA HIS A 222 -6.21 -9.73 21.25
C HIS A 222 -7.13 -8.57 21.60
N PHE A 223 -8.43 -8.87 21.71
CA PHE A 223 -9.41 -7.93 22.25
C PHE A 223 -9.47 -8.15 23.76
N GLU A 224 -8.98 -7.18 24.51
CA GLU A 224 -9.22 -7.07 25.94
C GLU A 224 -10.42 -6.14 26.13
N PHE A 225 -11.52 -6.70 26.63
CA PHE A 225 -12.62 -5.88 27.11
C PHE A 225 -12.20 -5.35 28.48
N GLN A 226 -12.00 -4.04 28.57
CA GLN A 226 -11.72 -3.41 29.86
C GLN A 226 -13.01 -3.41 30.67
N GLU A 227 -13.12 -4.30 31.67
CA GLU A 227 -14.31 -4.40 32.56
C GLU A 227 -14.57 -3.12 33.38
N ASN A 228 -13.58 -2.22 33.48
CA ASN A 228 -13.62 -1.02 34.31
C ASN A 228 -14.55 0.10 33.80
N ILE A 229 -15.15 -0.02 32.60
CA ILE A 229 -16.06 1.02 32.10
C ILE A 229 -17.34 1.07 32.95
N ARG A 230 -17.79 -0.07 33.48
CA ARG A 230 -18.97 -0.11 34.36
C ARG A 230 -18.66 0.50 35.73
N ASP A 231 -17.50 0.17 36.30
CA ASP A 231 -17.10 0.69 37.61
C ASP A 231 -16.81 2.19 37.58
N ASP A 232 -16.22 2.71 36.49
CA ASP A 232 -16.03 4.16 36.33
C ASP A 232 -17.37 4.89 36.09
N PHE A 233 -18.32 4.29 35.37
CA PHE A 233 -19.68 4.85 35.24
C PHE A 233 -20.43 4.83 36.58
N GLU A 234 -20.35 3.75 37.35
CA GLU A 234 -20.98 3.65 38.66
C GLU A 234 -20.34 4.61 39.68
N ARG A 235 -19.02 4.85 39.61
CA ARG A 235 -18.30 5.84 40.44
C ARG A 235 -18.72 7.29 40.11
N VAL A 236 -18.77 7.65 38.83
CA VAL A 236 -19.23 8.98 38.40
C VAL A 236 -20.70 9.20 38.79
N TRP A 237 -21.54 8.18 38.66
CA TRP A 237 -22.96 8.26 39.03
C TRP A 237 -23.22 8.21 40.55
N SER A 238 -22.30 7.64 41.35
CA SER A 238 -22.38 7.70 42.81
C SER A 238 -21.97 9.06 43.37
N ASP A 239 -20.95 9.69 42.78
CA ASP A 239 -20.48 11.02 43.19
C ASP A 239 -21.56 12.10 42.92
N ASP A 240 -22.26 12.02 41.78
CA ASP A 240 -23.41 12.90 41.45
C ASP A 240 -24.60 12.75 42.42
N LYS A 241 -24.75 11.58 43.05
CA LYS A 241 -25.81 11.33 44.04
C LYS A 241 -25.45 11.84 45.43
N GLU A 242 -24.19 11.79 45.83
CA GLU A 242 -23.75 12.36 47.11
C GLU A 242 -23.84 13.89 47.08
N GLU A 243 -23.43 14.54 45.99
CA GLU A 243 -23.45 16.00 45.85
C GLU A 243 -24.89 16.57 45.85
N ASN A 244 -25.84 15.84 45.27
CA ASN A 244 -27.27 16.21 45.29
C ASN A 244 -28.00 15.88 46.61
N SER A 245 -27.40 15.10 47.51
CA SER A 245 -27.99 14.74 48.81
C SER A 245 -27.59 15.69 49.96
N LEU A 246 -26.53 16.50 49.76
CA LEU A 246 -25.97 17.41 50.75
C LEU A 246 -26.55 18.83 50.72
N SER A 247 -27.46 19.16 49.79
CA SER A 247 -28.01 20.53 49.62
C SER A 247 -29.35 20.80 50.31
N ILE A 248 -29.83 19.92 51.20
CA ILE A 248 -31.05 20.17 52.01
C ILE A 248 -30.71 20.12 53.51
N LYS A 249 -30.03 21.16 54.01
CA LYS A 249 -30.00 21.50 55.44
C LYS A 249 -30.07 23.02 55.66
N LEU A 250 -31.28 23.44 56.07
CA LEU A 250 -31.59 24.49 57.05
C LEU A 250 -31.15 25.93 56.74
N LEU A 251 -32.10 26.75 56.24
CA LEU A 251 -32.12 28.20 56.52
C LEU A 251 -32.93 28.43 57.81
N PRO A 252 -32.36 29.07 58.85
CA PRO A 252 -33.14 29.50 60.00
C PRO A 252 -33.88 30.81 59.72
N ASN A 253 -35.10 30.89 60.26
CA ASN A 253 -35.96 32.07 60.30
C ASN A 253 -35.28 33.25 61.01
N CYS A 254 -35.19 34.40 60.33
CA CYS A 254 -35.42 35.77 60.83
C CYS A 254 -35.27 36.76 59.67
#